data_AF-A0A371J245-F1
#
_entry.id   AF-A0A371J245-F1
#
_cell.length_a   1.000
_cell.length_b   1.000
_cell.length_c   1.000
_cell.angle_alpha   90.00
_cell.angle_beta   90.00
_cell.angle_gamma   90.00
#
_symmetry.space_group_name_H-M   'P 1'
#
loop_
_entity.id
_entity.type
_entity.pdbx_description
1 polymer ?
#
loop_
_entity_poly.entity_id
_entity_poly.type
_entity_poly.pdbx_seq_one_letter_code
_entity_poly.pdbx_strand_id
1 'polypeptide(L)' 'TGKIFRGSKVRIVRDGIIIHDGSLAALKRFKDDVKEVNTGYECGMTFVNYNDLKEGDIIEGYITKEVARKL' A
#
# COMPACT_ATOMS: atom_id res chain seq x y z
N THR A 1 -5.37 -6.95 12.02
CA THR A 1 -5.26 -7.71 10.76
C THR A 1 -5.66 -6.81 9.61
N GLY A 2 -4.67 -6.29 8.87
CA GLY A 2 -4.90 -5.34 7.77
C GLY A 2 -4.80 -6.03 6.42
N LYS A 3 -5.76 -5.78 5.52
CA LYS A 3 -5.66 -6.22 4.12
C LYS A 3 -5.34 -5.01 3.26
N ILE A 4 -4.41 -5.16 2.33
CA ILE A 4 -4.13 -4.14 1.31
C ILE A 4 -4.79 -4.57 0.02
N PHE A 5 -5.58 -3.67 -0.56
CA PHE A 5 -6.20 -3.85 -1.87
C PHE A 5 -5.37 -3.15 -2.94
N ARG A 6 -5.31 -3.74 -4.14
CA ARG A 6 -4.75 -3.07 -5.31
C ARG A 6 -5.48 -1.75 -5.56
N GLY A 7 -4.75 -0.66 -5.75
CA GLY A 7 -5.31 0.69 -5.89
C GLY A 7 -5.63 1.41 -4.58
N SER A 8 -5.33 0.82 -3.42
CA SER A 8 -5.42 1.55 -2.14
C SER A 8 -4.41 2.70 -2.09
N LYS A 9 -4.74 3.76 -1.34
CA LYS A 9 -3.78 4.82 -1.05
C LYS A 9 -2.76 4.34 -0.03
N VAL A 10 -1.52 4.73 -0.26
CA VAL A 10 -0.35 4.29 0.49
C VAL A 10 0.63 5.46 0.59
N ARG A 11 1.22 5.63 1.76
CA ARG A 11 2.31 6.59 1.97
C ARG A 11 3.55 5.87 2.48
N ILE A 12 4.70 6.36 2.06
CA ILE A 12 6.01 5.82 2.41
C ILE A 12 6.68 6.83 3.33
N VAL A 13 7.04 6.36 4.51
CA VAL A 13 7.65 7.13 5.57
C VAL A 13 9.04 6.56 5.84
N ARG A 14 10.07 7.40 5.76
CA ARG A 14 11.46 7.05 6.06
C ARG A 14 11.96 8.00 7.14
N ASP A 15 12.46 7.48 8.26
CA ASP A 15 12.94 8.28 9.39
C ASP A 15 11.94 9.34 9.88
N GLY A 16 10.63 9.05 9.77
CA GLY A 16 9.55 9.97 10.16
C GLY A 16 9.19 11.04 9.13
N ILE A 17 9.81 11.02 7.94
CA ILE A 17 9.54 11.94 6.83
C ILE A 17 8.73 11.21 5.76
N ILE A 18 7.66 11.84 5.26
CA ILE A 18 6.89 11.30 4.13
C ILE A 18 7.72 11.49 2.86
N ILE A 19 8.25 10.38 2.34
CA ILE A 19 9.04 10.37 1.10
C ILE A 19 8.12 10.34 -0.11
N HIS A 20 7.01 9.61 0.00
CA HIS A 20 6.07 9.44 -1.10
C HIS A 20 4.66 9.30 -0.57
N ASP A 21 3.73 10.02 -1.18
CA ASP A 21 2.28 9.86 -1.00
C ASP A 21 1.70 9.47 -2.36
N GLY A 22 1.01 8.34 -2.41
CA GLY A 22 0.53 7.80 -3.68
C GLY A 22 -0.48 6.68 -3.53
N SER A 23 -0.69 6.00 -4.65
CA SER A 23 -1.56 4.83 -4.72
C SER A 23 -0.74 3.60 -5.08
N LEU A 24 -1.22 2.43 -4.65
CA LEU A 24 -0.61 1.17 -5.00
C LEU A 24 -0.92 0.84 -6.47
N ALA A 25 0.11 0.85 -7.33
CA ALA A 25 0.00 0.63 -8.77
C ALA A 25 -0.31 -0.84 -9.10
N ALA A 26 0.46 -1.74 -8.48
CA ALA A 26 0.34 -3.17 -8.72
C ALA A 26 0.64 -3.95 -7.45
N LEU A 27 -0.07 -5.07 -7.32
CA LEU A 27 0.10 -6.03 -6.26
C LEU A 27 0.28 -7.39 -6.92
N LYS A 28 1.51 -7.91 -6.89
CA LYS A 28 1.85 -9.21 -7.48
C LYS A 28 2.29 -10.16 -6.39
N ARG A 29 1.73 -11.37 -6.41
CA ARG A 29 2.17 -12.46 -5.55
C ARG A 29 2.94 -13.44 -6.43
N PHE A 30 4.26 -13.46 -6.31
CA PHE A 30 5.16 -14.19 -7.20
C PHE A 30 4.95 -13.79 -8.67
N LYS A 31 4.24 -14.62 -9.44
CA LYS A 31 3.94 -14.40 -10.86
C LYS A 31 2.48 -14.04 -11.13
N ASP A 32 1.65 -14.00 -10.10
CA ASP A 32 0.21 -13.82 -10.23
C ASP A 32 -0.23 -12.41 -9.76
N ASP A 33 -1.03 -11.74 -10.59
CA ASP A 33 -1.60 -10.43 -10.27
C ASP A 33 -2.82 -10.60 -9.35
N VAL A 34 -2.68 -10.16 -8.10
CA VAL A 34 -3.71 -10.36 -7.06
C VAL A 34 -4.46 -9.06 -6.75
N LYS A 35 -5.73 -9.20 -6.34
CA LYS A 35 -6.57 -8.05 -5.97
C LYS A 35 -6.33 -7.58 -4.53
N GLU A 36 -6.02 -8.50 -3.62
CA GLU A 36 -5.76 -8.21 -2.21
C GLU A 36 -4.64 -9.10 -1.67
N VAL A 37 -3.90 -8.58 -0.70
CA VAL A 37 -2.91 -9.33 0.09
C VAL A 37 -3.23 -9.19 1.57
N ASN A 38 -3.12 -10.33 2.26
CA ASN A 38 -3.16 -10.38 3.72
C ASN A 38 -1.80 -9.95 4.31
N THR A 39 -1.85 -9.28 5.46
CA THR A 39 -0.62 -8.96 6.22
C THR A 39 0.20 -10.23 6.50
N GLY A 40 1.51 -10.16 6.32
CA GLY A 40 2.43 -11.27 6.63
C GLY A 40 2.79 -12.19 5.47
N TYR A 41 2.34 -11.90 4.25
CA TYR A 41 2.75 -12.62 3.04
C TYR A 41 3.73 -11.78 2.21
N GLU A 42 4.77 -12.45 1.69
CA GLU A 42 5.65 -11.86 0.69
C GLU A 42 4.87 -11.55 -0.59
N CYS A 43 4.91 -10.28 -0.99
CA CYS A 43 4.26 -9.79 -2.19
C CYS A 43 5.10 -8.66 -2.79
N GLY A 44 5.11 -8.58 -4.12
CA GLY A 44 5.64 -7.45 -4.85
C GLY A 44 4.60 -6.32 -4.84
N MET A 45 4.95 -5.22 -4.19
CA MET A 45 4.19 -3.98 -4.22
C MET A 45 4.87 -2.99 -5.15
N THR A 46 4.11 -2.40 -6.07
CA THR A 46 4.60 -1.30 -6.91
C THR A 46 3.77 -0.06 -6.63
N PHE A 47 4.42 1.08 -6.49
CA PHE A 47 3.81 2.35 -6.17
C PHE A 47 3.70 3.22 -7.43
N VAL A 48 2.63 4.00 -7.54
CA VAL A 48 2.44 4.90 -8.68
C VAL A 48 3.47 6.03 -8.59
N ASN A 49 4.30 6.21 -9.61
CA ASN A 49 5.37 7.21 -9.65
C ASN A 49 6.45 7.04 -8.55
N TYR A 50 6.64 5.83 -8.01
CA TYR A 50 7.68 5.56 -7.02
C TYR A 50 8.25 4.15 -7.16
N ASN A 51 9.58 4.07 -7.34
CA ASN A 51 10.32 2.82 -7.48
C ASN A 51 11.56 2.74 -6.57
N ASP A 52 11.89 3.81 -5.82
CA ASP A 52 13.10 3.88 -4.98
C ASP A 52 12.82 3.43 -3.53
N LEU A 53 12.22 2.24 -3.39
CA LEU A 53 12.04 1.61 -2.08
C LEU A 53 13.38 1.15 -1.55
N LYS A 54 13.65 1.49 -0.29
CA LYS A 54 14.84 1.05 0.44
C LYS A 54 14.44 0.30 1.70
N GLU A 55 15.34 -0.55 2.15
CA GLU A 55 15.22 -1.22 3.43
C GLU A 55 15.14 -0.16 4.54
N GLY A 56 14.12 -0.25 5.39
CA GLY A 56 13.81 0.75 6.43
C GLY A 56 12.63 1.67 6.09
N ASP A 57 12.10 1.64 4.86
CA ASP A 57 10.87 2.34 4.52
C ASP A 57 9.65 1.75 5.22
N ILE A 58 8.84 2.60 5.84
CA ILE A 58 7.56 2.25 6.44
C ILE A 58 6.45 2.60 5.47
N ILE A 59 5.72 1.59 5.02
CA ILE A 59 4.58 1.76 4.10
C ILE A 59 3.29 1.72 4.93
N GLU A 60 2.56 2.84 4.97
CA GLU A 60 1.23 2.93 5.56
C GLU A 60 0.16 2.99 4.48
N GLY A 61 -0.62 1.91 4.36
CA GLY A 61 -1.82 1.87 3.53
C GLY A 61 -3.05 2.34 4.29
N TYR A 62 -3.78 3.29 3.72
CA TYR A 62 -5.04 3.76 4.30
C TYR A 62 -6.16 3.66 3.26
N ILE A 63 -7.33 3.29 3.75
CA ILE A 63 -8.55 3.17 2.93
C ILE A 63 -9.47 4.27 3.40
N THR A 64 -9.82 5.18 2.49
CA THR A 64 -10.88 6.16 2.75
C THR A 64 -12.20 5.40 2.81
N LYS A 65 -12.68 5.11 4.02
CA LYS A 65 -14.03 4.60 4.23
C LYS A 65 -14.96 5.79 4.38
N GLU A 66 -15.78 6.04 3.37
CA GLU A 66 -16.92 6.95 3.49
C GLU A 66 -17.92 6.33 4.47
N VAL A 67 -17.84 6.74 5.73
CA VAL A 67 -18.86 6.40 6.72
C VAL A 67 -20.08 7.25 6.45
N ALA A 68 -21.04 6.69 5.72
CA ALA A 68 -22.39 7.25 5.63
C ALA A 68 -22.97 7.30 7.06
N ARG A 69 -23.01 8.50 7.64
CA ARG A 69 -23.65 8.75 8.93
C ARG A 69 -25.13 8.43 8.75
N LYS A 70 -25.62 7.33 9.33
CA LYS A 70 -27.05 7.10 9.46
C LYS A 70 -27.53 8.00 10.61
N LEU A 71 -28.24 9.08 10.25
CA LEU A 71 -29.02 9.87 11.20
C LEU A 71 -30.20 9.04 11.71
#